data_AF-A0A2U1XFE4-F1
#
_entry.id   AF-A0A2U1XFE4-F1
#
_cell.length_a   1.000
_cell.length_b   1.000
_cell.length_c   1.000
_cell.angle_alpha   90.00
_cell.angle_beta   90.00
_cell.angle_gamma   90.00
#
_symmetry.space_group_name_H-M   'P 1'
#
loop_
_entity.id
_entity.type
_entity.pdbx_description
1 polymer ?
#
loop_
_entity_poly.entity_id
_entity_poly.type
_entity_poly.pdbx_seq_one_letter_code
_entity_poly.pdbx_strand_id
1 'polypeptide(L)'
;MCAAVVGSLSIACGIATSASAAEPRLMAALGNTVLTMTDIGPKHTQVAVNDKPVFDDKESDLLSFVGAYSMKDRWIALFQSDTGAKDCPTRFRILEVGGPQPTVSYPFGSCSDAAQVTIDNDTLTVSMPQPGGGADAAWTYRNGKIGRSK
;
A
#
# COMPACT_ATOMS: atom_id res chain seq x y z
N MET A 1 -50.41 -35.20 -36.44
CA MET A 1 -50.31 -36.23 -35.38
C MET A 1 -48.82 -36.59 -35.27
N CYS A 2 -48.12 -35.93 -34.34
CA CYS A 2 -47.52 -36.50 -33.11
C CYS A 2 -46.19 -37.23 -33.40
N ALA A 3 -45.04 -36.59 -33.16
CA ALA A 3 -44.20 -36.64 -31.93
C ALA A 3 -43.14 -37.77 -32.03
N ALA A 4 -41.89 -37.67 -31.55
CA ALA A 4 -41.31 -36.83 -30.53
C ALA A 4 -39.80 -36.57 -30.79
N VAL A 5 -39.32 -35.40 -30.38
CA VAL A 5 -37.90 -35.04 -30.24
C VAL A 5 -37.47 -35.40 -28.82
N VAL A 6 -36.46 -36.24 -28.67
CA VAL A 6 -35.80 -36.50 -27.37
C VAL A 6 -34.42 -35.87 -27.43
N GLY A 7 -34.33 -34.61 -27.03
CA GLY A 7 -33.08 -33.90 -26.79
C GLY A 7 -32.81 -33.85 -25.30
N SER A 8 -31.86 -34.63 -24.83
CA SER A 8 -31.39 -34.62 -23.44
C SER A 8 -30.63 -33.31 -23.18
N LEU A 9 -31.28 -32.33 -22.54
CA LEU A 9 -30.62 -31.15 -22.01
C LEU A 9 -30.00 -31.49 -20.65
N SER A 10 -28.70 -31.75 -20.63
CA SER A 10 -27.92 -31.78 -19.39
C SER A 10 -27.74 -30.34 -18.91
N ILE A 11 -28.57 -29.91 -17.97
CA ILE A 11 -28.37 -28.66 -17.21
C ILE A 11 -27.24 -28.94 -16.23
N ALA A 12 -26.00 -28.62 -16.62
CA ALA A 12 -24.90 -28.52 -15.67
C ALA A 12 -25.11 -27.24 -14.85
N CYS A 13 -25.63 -27.39 -13.63
CA CYS A 13 -25.54 -26.36 -12.60
C CYS A 13 -24.07 -26.01 -12.41
N GLY A 14 -23.65 -24.90 -13.01
CA GLY A 14 -22.40 -24.25 -12.67
C GLY A 14 -22.51 -23.77 -11.23
N ILE A 15 -21.83 -24.47 -10.33
CA ILE A 15 -21.46 -23.91 -9.03
C ILE A 15 -20.63 -22.65 -9.32
N ALA A 16 -21.29 -21.49 -9.26
CA ALA A 16 -20.57 -20.23 -9.17
C ALA A 16 -19.84 -20.26 -7.84
N THR A 17 -18.56 -20.67 -7.87
CA THR A 17 -17.64 -20.43 -6.77
C THR A 17 -17.63 -18.92 -6.60
N SER A 18 -18.34 -18.42 -5.60
CA SER A 18 -18.18 -17.05 -5.13
C SER A 18 -16.70 -16.93 -4.79
N ALA A 19 -15.91 -16.31 -5.66
CA ALA A 19 -14.60 -15.83 -5.27
C ALA A 19 -14.87 -14.86 -4.14
N SER A 20 -14.62 -15.29 -2.90
CA SER A 20 -14.64 -14.41 -1.74
C SER A 20 -13.61 -13.35 -2.03
N ALA A 21 -14.04 -12.19 -2.54
CA ALA A 21 -13.17 -11.05 -2.69
C ALA A 21 -12.66 -10.76 -1.28
N ALA A 22 -11.33 -10.82 -1.10
CA ALA A 22 -10.74 -10.54 0.19
C ALA A 22 -11.18 -9.14 0.64
N GLU A 23 -11.72 -9.04 1.86
CA GLU A 23 -12.20 -7.77 2.40
C GLU A 23 -11.01 -6.87 2.75
N PRO A 24 -11.08 -5.55 2.46
CA PRO A 24 -10.05 -4.63 2.90
C PRO A 24 -9.93 -4.64 4.42
N ARG A 25 -8.71 -4.83 4.94
CA ARG A 25 -8.45 -4.68 6.37
C ARG A 25 -8.30 -3.22 6.80
N LEU A 26 -8.04 -2.33 5.84
CA LEU A 26 -7.97 -0.90 6.07
C LEU A 26 -8.61 -0.16 4.90
N MET A 27 -9.41 0.84 5.23
CA MET A 27 -9.95 1.82 4.29
C MET A 27 -9.74 3.21 4.87
N ALA A 28 -9.16 4.12 4.08
CA ALA A 28 -8.92 5.49 4.45
C ALA A 28 -9.41 6.44 3.36
N ALA A 29 -10.23 7.44 3.74
CA ALA A 29 -10.66 8.50 2.85
C ALA A 29 -9.64 9.65 2.87
N LEU A 30 -9.00 9.88 1.72
CA LEU A 30 -8.00 10.91 1.48
C LEU A 30 -8.60 11.95 0.52
N GLY A 31 -9.42 12.86 1.06
CA GLY A 31 -10.27 13.74 0.27
C GLY A 31 -11.29 12.94 -0.55
N ASN A 32 -11.29 13.10 -1.87
CA ASN A 32 -12.15 12.36 -2.80
C ASN A 32 -11.60 10.98 -3.20
N THR A 33 -10.47 10.57 -2.61
CA THR A 33 -9.80 9.32 -2.92
C THR A 33 -9.97 8.33 -1.78
N VAL A 34 -10.31 7.08 -2.09
CA VAL A 34 -10.34 5.99 -1.11
C VAL A 34 -9.09 5.14 -1.29
N LEU A 35 -8.30 5.02 -0.24
CA LEU A 35 -7.17 4.11 -0.15
C LEU A 35 -7.62 2.85 0.59
N THR A 36 -7.36 1.69 0.01
CA THR A 36 -7.65 0.40 0.65
C THR A 36 -6.39 -0.45 0.76
N MET A 37 -6.31 -1.24 1.82
CA MET A 37 -5.31 -2.29 1.99
C MET A 37 -6.01 -3.61 2.21
N THR A 38 -5.70 -4.60 1.39
CA THR A 38 -6.33 -5.92 1.39
C THR A 38 -5.25 -6.99 1.44
N ASP A 39 -5.35 -7.91 2.39
CA ASP A 39 -4.45 -9.07 2.43
C ASP A 39 -5.02 -10.13 1.47
N ILE A 40 -4.38 -10.27 0.31
CA ILE A 40 -4.85 -11.15 -0.78
C ILE A 40 -4.12 -12.50 -0.81
N GLY A 41 -3.21 -12.72 0.13
CA GLY A 41 -2.52 -13.98 0.33
C GLY A 41 -1.50 -13.90 1.48
N PRO A 42 -0.83 -15.02 1.79
CA PRO A 42 0.26 -15.03 2.77
C PRO A 42 1.37 -14.06 2.36
N LYS A 43 1.73 -13.11 3.25
CA LYS A 43 2.72 -12.06 2.98
C LYS A 43 2.43 -11.24 1.72
N HIS A 44 1.16 -11.13 1.35
CA HIS A 44 0.74 -10.36 0.17
C HIS A 44 -0.38 -9.39 0.54
N THR A 45 0.01 -8.14 0.79
CA THR A 45 -0.92 -7.02 0.92
C THR A 45 -0.99 -6.25 -0.38
N GLN A 46 -2.19 -6.09 -0.93
CA GLN A 46 -2.47 -5.19 -2.03
C GLN A 46 -2.95 -3.84 -1.49
N VAL A 47 -2.44 -2.75 -2.06
CA VAL A 47 -2.91 -1.39 -1.85
C VAL A 47 -3.60 -0.91 -3.13
N ALA A 48 -4.83 -0.45 -2.99
CA ALA A 48 -5.61 0.12 -4.07
C ALA A 48 -6.07 1.55 -3.77
N VAL A 49 -6.31 2.29 -4.84
CA VAL A 49 -6.76 3.67 -4.83
C VAL A 49 -8.00 3.75 -5.71
N ASN A 50 -9.15 4.07 -5.13
CA ASN A 50 -10.47 4.02 -5.79
C ASN A 50 -10.68 2.67 -6.49
N ASP A 51 -10.48 1.57 -5.75
CA ASP A 51 -10.59 0.17 -6.20
C ASP A 51 -9.61 -0.25 -7.30
N LYS A 52 -8.71 0.62 -7.72
CA LYS A 52 -7.63 0.31 -8.67
C LYS A 52 -6.35 -0.06 -7.92
N PRO A 53 -5.80 -1.28 -8.07
CA PRO A 53 -4.52 -1.65 -7.48
C PRO A 53 -3.41 -0.71 -7.95
N VAL A 54 -2.60 -0.22 -7.00
CA VAL A 54 -1.45 0.67 -7.27
C VAL A 54 -0.13 0.09 -6.78
N PHE A 55 -0.18 -0.79 -5.78
CA PHE A 55 1.00 -1.36 -5.15
C PHE A 55 0.66 -2.74 -4.56
N ASP A 56 1.53 -3.71 -4.79
CA ASP A 56 1.49 -5.00 -4.11
C ASP A 56 2.75 -5.15 -3.27
N ASP A 57 2.58 -5.33 -1.96
CA ASP A 57 3.67 -5.73 -1.08
C ASP A 57 3.67 -7.25 -0.93
N LYS A 58 4.73 -7.87 -1.46
CA LYS A 58 4.96 -9.33 -1.43
C LYS A 58 6.21 -9.71 -0.64
N GLU A 59 6.92 -8.70 -0.14
CA GLU A 59 8.23 -8.85 0.50
C GLU A 59 8.11 -8.81 2.02
N SER A 60 7.03 -8.20 2.54
CA SER A 60 6.85 -7.97 3.97
C SER A 60 5.95 -9.01 4.61
N ASP A 61 6.27 -9.36 5.85
CA ASP A 61 5.38 -10.12 6.74
C ASP A 61 4.15 -9.29 7.10
N LEU A 62 4.32 -7.96 7.22
CA LEU A 62 3.24 -7.01 7.49
C LEU A 62 3.50 -5.66 6.83
N LEU A 63 2.48 -5.13 6.15
CA LEU A 63 2.42 -3.73 5.71
C LEU A 63 1.50 -2.93 6.63
N SER A 64 1.96 -1.86 7.24
CA SER A 64 1.16 -1.02 8.14
C SER A 64 0.96 0.36 7.54
N PHE A 65 -0.25 0.90 7.66
CA PHE A 65 -0.53 2.30 7.36
C PHE A 65 -0.11 3.15 8.57
N VAL A 66 0.92 3.97 8.40
CA VAL A 66 1.46 4.83 9.47
C VAL A 66 0.63 6.09 9.58
N GLY A 67 0.26 6.68 8.45
CA GLY A 67 -0.55 7.89 8.40
C GLY A 67 -0.64 8.45 6.99
N ALA A 68 -1.51 9.45 6.83
CA ALA A 68 -1.61 10.22 5.60
C ALA A 68 -1.49 11.71 5.87
N TYR A 69 -0.91 12.40 4.90
CA TYR A 69 -0.52 13.80 5.02
C TYR A 69 -0.93 14.57 3.77
N SER A 70 -1.61 15.70 3.96
CA SER A 70 -1.94 16.60 2.86
C SER A 70 -0.72 17.47 2.50
N MET A 71 -0.36 17.50 1.23
CA MET A 71 0.62 18.44 0.67
C MET A 71 -0.01 19.15 -0.53
N LYS A 72 -0.46 20.40 -0.34
CA LYS A 72 -1.21 21.15 -1.36
C LYS A 72 -2.41 20.33 -1.88
N ASP A 73 -2.43 19.99 -3.16
CA ASP A 73 -3.53 19.31 -3.85
C ASP A 73 -3.37 17.78 -3.88
N ARG A 74 -2.42 17.23 -3.12
CA ARG A 74 -2.11 15.79 -3.09
C ARG A 74 -2.05 15.28 -1.66
N TRP A 75 -2.34 13.99 -1.52
CA TRP A 75 -2.24 13.25 -0.27
C TRP A 75 -1.06 12.28 -0.35
N ILE A 76 -0.34 12.16 0.74
CA ILE A 76 0.78 11.25 0.90
C ILE A 76 0.44 10.24 1.98
N ALA A 77 0.29 8.98 1.63
CA ALA A 77 0.24 7.87 2.58
C ALA A 77 1.65 7.36 2.86
N LEU A 78 1.98 7.23 4.15
CA LEU A 78 3.21 6.58 4.60
C LEU A 78 2.87 5.17 5.09
N PHE A 79 3.61 4.20 4.56
CA PHE A 79 3.52 2.81 4.99
C PHE A 79 4.82 2.37 5.66
N GLN A 80 4.69 1.49 6.64
CA GLN A 80 5.78 0.76 7.26
C GLN A 80 5.66 -0.72 6.89
N SER A 81 6.70 -1.26 6.30
CA SER A 81 6.88 -2.67 5.98
C SER A 81 7.73 -3.33 7.06
N ASP A 82 7.23 -4.40 7.67
CA ASP A 82 8.03 -5.33 8.45
C ASP A 82 8.38 -6.55 7.58
N THR A 83 9.66 -6.67 7.21
CA THR A 83 10.17 -7.71 6.32
C THR A 83 10.54 -9.01 7.03
N GLY A 84 10.53 -9.02 8.37
CA GLY A 84 11.03 -10.17 9.15
C GLY A 84 12.54 -10.42 8.99
N ALA A 85 13.27 -9.52 8.32
CA ALA A 85 14.72 -9.63 8.12
C ALA A 85 15.47 -9.43 9.45
N LYS A 86 16.48 -10.27 9.71
CA LYS A 86 17.24 -10.29 10.97
C LYS A 86 17.92 -8.96 11.30
N ASP A 87 18.47 -8.28 10.31
CA ASP A 87 19.35 -7.12 10.52
C ASP A 87 18.63 -5.78 10.35
N CYS A 88 17.54 -5.73 9.57
CA CYS A 88 16.84 -4.50 9.25
C CYS A 88 15.38 -4.76 8.84
N PRO A 89 14.52 -5.18 9.79
CA PRO A 89 13.18 -5.63 9.46
C PRO A 89 12.31 -4.50 8.92
N THR A 90 12.48 -3.29 9.48
CA THR A 90 11.59 -2.16 9.20
C THR A 90 12.04 -1.32 8.02
N ARG A 91 11.15 -1.18 7.03
CA ARG A 91 11.27 -0.22 5.93
C ARG A 91 10.02 0.62 5.79
N PHE A 92 10.14 1.73 5.06
CA PHE A 92 9.04 2.63 4.78
C PHE A 92 8.88 2.82 3.27
N ARG A 93 7.64 3.08 2.85
CA ARG A 93 7.30 3.48 1.49
C ARG A 93 6.28 4.61 1.53
N ILE A 94 6.38 5.50 0.57
CA ILE A 94 5.43 6.58 0.36
C ILE A 94 4.54 6.23 -0.84
N LEU A 95 3.25 6.44 -0.70
CA LEU A 95 2.28 6.48 -1.79
C LEU A 95 1.73 7.90 -1.88
N GLU A 96 2.01 8.57 -2.98
CA GLU A 96 1.38 9.82 -3.36
C GLU A 96 0.11 9.54 -4.16
N VAL A 97 -0.98 10.20 -3.78
CA VAL A 97 -2.28 10.18 -4.45
C VAL A 97 -2.79 11.62 -4.65
N GLY A 98 -3.65 11.84 -5.64
CA GLY A 98 -4.16 13.18 -5.99
C GLY A 98 -3.40 13.88 -7.13
N GLY A 99 -2.22 13.37 -7.52
CA GLY A 99 -1.60 13.68 -8.81
C GLY A 99 -2.29 12.97 -9.99
N PRO A 100 -1.85 13.19 -11.25
CA PRO A 100 -2.46 12.56 -12.42
C PRO A 100 -2.42 11.02 -12.37
N GLN A 101 -1.43 10.45 -11.65
CA GLN A 101 -1.34 9.03 -11.34
C GLN A 101 -0.76 8.82 -9.93
N PRO A 102 -1.23 7.82 -9.19
CA PRO A 102 -0.62 7.43 -7.93
C PRO A 102 0.85 7.03 -8.13
N THR A 103 1.73 7.49 -7.23
CA THR A 103 3.19 7.24 -7.32
C THR A 103 3.69 6.60 -6.04
N VAL A 104 4.41 5.50 -6.16
CA VAL A 104 5.00 4.77 -5.03
C VAL A 104 6.50 5.01 -5.01
N SER A 105 7.07 5.34 -3.85
CA SER A 105 8.51 5.51 -3.69
C SER A 105 9.25 4.17 -3.65
N TYR A 106 10.57 4.21 -3.90
CA TYR A 106 11.44 3.13 -3.47
C TYR A 106 11.38 2.96 -1.94
N PRO A 107 11.63 1.75 -1.41
CA PRO A 107 11.70 1.52 0.03
C PRO A 107 12.89 2.28 0.65
N PHE A 108 12.69 2.85 1.84
CA PHE A 108 13.70 3.59 2.58
C PHE A 108 13.61 3.29 4.09
N GLY A 109 14.58 3.77 4.88
CA GLY A 109 14.56 3.67 6.33
C GLY A 109 15.92 3.34 6.95
N SER A 110 15.96 3.35 8.29
CA SER A 110 17.15 3.11 9.11
C SER A 110 17.10 1.82 9.92
N CYS A 111 16.11 0.95 9.69
CA CYS A 111 15.73 -0.19 10.55
C CYS A 111 15.01 0.18 11.86
N SER A 112 14.86 1.47 12.18
CA SER A 112 14.00 1.95 13.26
C SER A 112 12.55 2.06 12.78
N ASP A 113 11.58 1.76 13.65
CA ASP A 113 10.14 1.99 13.44
C ASP A 113 9.66 3.35 13.98
N ALA A 114 10.48 4.02 14.80
CA ALA A 114 10.22 5.35 15.34
C ALA A 114 10.37 6.49 14.30
N ALA A 115 9.59 6.44 13.22
CA ALA A 115 9.55 7.48 12.20
C ALA A 115 8.84 8.74 12.70
N GLN A 116 9.41 9.89 12.37
CA GLN A 116 8.84 11.22 12.56
C GLN A 116 8.66 11.86 11.18
N VAL A 117 7.52 12.52 10.97
CA VAL A 117 7.20 13.16 9.70
C VAL A 117 7.10 14.66 9.89
N THR A 118 7.80 15.41 9.05
CA THR A 118 7.69 16.86 8.95
C THR A 118 7.38 17.25 7.51
N ILE A 119 6.60 18.30 7.33
CA ILE A 119 6.23 18.82 6.02
C ILE A 119 6.60 20.28 5.98
N ASP A 120 7.41 20.65 5.00
CA ASP A 120 7.73 22.03 4.70
C ASP A 120 7.48 22.29 3.22
N ASN A 121 6.57 23.23 2.92
CA ASN A 121 6.13 23.58 1.59
C ASN A 121 5.64 22.38 0.75
N ASP A 122 6.51 21.83 -0.08
CA ASP A 122 6.23 20.73 -1.01
C ASP A 122 7.20 19.55 -0.81
N THR A 123 7.73 19.45 0.40
CA THR A 123 8.72 18.45 0.79
C THR A 123 8.28 17.81 2.09
N LEU A 124 8.04 16.51 2.02
CA LEU A 124 7.84 15.68 3.19
C LEU A 124 9.20 15.12 3.60
N THR A 125 9.56 15.27 4.86
CA THR A 125 10.77 14.67 5.44
C THR A 125 10.37 13.62 6.46
N VAL A 126 10.85 12.40 6.27
CA VAL A 126 10.76 11.33 7.25
C VAL A 126 12.11 11.20 7.93
N SER A 127 12.16 11.41 9.24
CA SER A 127 13.35 11.19 10.06
C SER A 127 13.15 10.04 11.02
N MET A 128 14.23 9.34 11.35
CA MET A 128 14.20 8.21 12.27
C MET A 128 15.57 7.99 12.93
N PRO A 129 15.60 7.50 14.18
CA PRO A 129 16.84 7.12 14.84
C PRO A 129 17.63 6.09 14.03
N GLN A 130 18.96 6.13 14.14
CA GLN A 130 19.82 5.08 13.60
C GLN A 130 20.16 4.05 14.68
N PRO A 131 20.02 2.73 14.40
CA PRO A 131 20.57 1.69 15.25
C PRO A 131 22.08 1.91 15.45
N GLY A 132 22.55 1.82 16.68
CA GLY A 132 23.94 2.14 17.03
C GLY A 132 24.18 3.58 17.48
N GLY A 133 23.14 4.43 17.47
CA GLY A 133 23.20 5.82 17.92
C GLY A 133 23.71 6.78 16.85
N GLY A 134 23.71 8.08 17.17
CA GLY A 134 24.06 9.15 16.24
C GLY A 134 22.90 10.12 15.99
N ALA A 135 23.06 10.98 14.98
CA ALA A 135 21.97 11.85 14.52
C ALA A 135 20.92 11.03 13.77
N ASP A 136 19.67 11.48 13.79
CA ASP A 136 18.59 10.87 13.02
C ASP A 136 18.93 10.85 11.52
N ALA A 137 18.69 9.71 10.89
CA ALA A 137 18.71 9.61 9.43
C ALA A 137 17.42 10.23 8.89
N ALA A 138 17.51 10.90 7.74
CA ALA A 138 16.35 11.58 7.16
C ALA A 138 16.24 11.32 5.65
N TRP A 139 15.01 11.24 5.17
CA TRP A 139 14.67 11.11 3.76
C TRP A 139 13.66 12.18 3.37
N THR A 140 13.94 12.87 2.27
CA THR A 140 13.05 13.88 1.69
C THR A 140 12.32 13.31 0.49
N TYR A 141 11.00 13.48 0.47
CA TYR A 141 10.13 13.16 -0.64
C TYR A 141 9.65 14.44 -1.32
N ARG A 142 9.90 14.54 -2.63
CA ARG A 142 9.43 15.65 -3.46
C ARG A 142 9.25 15.18 -4.90
N ASN A 143 8.10 15.52 -5.50
CA ASN A 143 7.78 15.22 -6.91
C ASN A 143 8.04 13.76 -7.30
N GLY A 144 7.48 12.80 -6.56
CA GLY A 144 7.66 11.37 -6.83
C GLY A 144 9.03 10.79 -6.44
N LYS A 145 9.99 11.61 -6.00
CA LYS A 145 11.37 11.17 -5.70
C LYS A 145 11.61 11.16 -4.20
N ILE A 146 12.13 10.03 -3.72
CA ILE A 146 12.64 9.87 -2.36
C ILE A 146 14.17 9.89 -2.41
N GLY A 147 14.80 10.57 -1.46
CA GLY A 147 16.27 10.61 -1.35
C GLY A 147 16.70 10.82 0.10
N ARG A 148 17.82 10.22 0.49
CA ARG A 148 18.41 10.45 1.81
C ARG A 148 18.96 11.88 1.88
N SER A 149 18.58 12.63 2.90
CA SER A 149 18.97 14.01 3.13
C SER A 149 19.89 14.19 4.34
N LYS A 150 19.92 13.21 5.26
CA LYS A 150 20.86 13.11 6.39
C LYS A 150 21.21 11.64 6.65
#